data_AF-A0A1I8BRM2-F1
#
_entry.id   AF-A0A1I8BRM2-F1
#
_cell.length_a   1.000
_cell.length_b   1.000
_cell.length_c   1.000
_cell.angle_alpha   90.00
_cell.angle_beta   90.00
_cell.angle_gamma   90.00
#
_symmetry.space_group_name_H-M   'P 1'
#
loop_
_entity.id
_entity.type
_entity.pdbx_description
1 polymer ?
#
loop_
_entity_poly.entity_id
_entity_poly.type
_entity_poly.pdbx_seq_one_letter_code
_entity_poly.pdbx_strand_id
1 'polypeptide(L)'
;MSKVYRSLFLIVFVNIGCYTLGFMITSIVGAFFPSNNPVNIISFGTIPGVLINIGSASNAPILYINSTDYKKAYKKEFKLIKKIILLKCFGIHQISQVHPMIPSVNNY
;
A
#
# COMPACT_ATOMS: atom_id res chain seq x y z
N MET A 1 -15.94 18.27 -5.62
CA MET A 1 -15.09 17.26 -6.31
C MET A 1 -15.36 15.90 -5.71
N SER A 2 -15.49 14.84 -6.52
CA SER A 2 -15.61 13.48 -5.98
C SER A 2 -14.36 13.13 -5.16
N LYS A 3 -14.51 12.34 -4.09
CA LYS A 3 -13.40 11.94 -3.21
C LYS A 3 -12.24 11.27 -3.98
N VAL A 4 -12.57 10.64 -5.10
CA VAL A 4 -11.62 9.99 -6.03
C VAL A 4 -10.67 11.02 -6.66
N TYR A 5 -11.17 12.14 -7.20
CA TYR A 5 -10.31 13.17 -7.80
C TYR A 5 -9.34 13.78 -6.79
N ARG A 6 -9.76 13.95 -5.53
CA ARG A 6 -8.88 14.44 -4.46
C ARG A 6 -7.71 13.48 -4.21
N SER A 7 -7.99 12.17 -4.16
CA SER A 7 -6.93 11.16 -3.98
C SER A 7 -5.97 11.09 -5.16
N LEU A 8 -6.48 11.14 -6.39
CA LEU A 8 -5.67 11.18 -7.61
C LEU A 8 -4.76 12.41 -7.66
N PHE A 9 -5.30 13.59 -7.33
CA PHE A 9 -4.53 14.82 -7.26
C PHE A 9 -3.38 14.70 -6.24
N LEU A 10 -3.65 14.20 -5.04
CA LEU A 10 -2.63 14.01 -4.01
C LEU A 10 -1.54 13.01 -4.44
N ILE A 11 -1.93 11.90 -5.08
CA ILE A 11 -0.99 10.90 -5.61
C ILE A 11 -0.05 11.53 -6.65
N VAL A 12 -0.63 12.25 -7.61
CA VAL A 12 0.16 12.91 -8.67
C VAL A 12 1.08 13.97 -8.05
N PHE A 13 0.55 14.79 -7.14
CA PHE A 13 1.31 15.83 -6.45
C PHE A 13 2.49 15.26 -5.66
N VAL A 14 2.27 14.19 -4.86
CA VAL A 14 3.33 13.57 -4.06
C VAL A 14 4.36 12.90 -4.95
N ASN A 15 3.96 12.17 -6.00
CA ASN A 15 4.91 11.54 -6.90
C ASN A 15 5.78 12.57 -7.62
N ILE A 16 5.16 13.61 -8.21
CA ILE A 16 5.91 14.69 -8.87
C ILE A 16 6.84 15.37 -7.86
N GLY A 17 6.37 15.66 -6.64
CA GLY A 17 7.18 16.26 -5.59
C GLY A 17 8.39 15.41 -5.18
N CYS A 18 8.23 14.10 -5.04
CA CYS A 18 9.33 13.19 -4.73
C CYS A 18 10.36 13.13 -5.88
N TYR A 19 9.89 13.12 -7.13
CA TYR A 19 10.78 13.17 -8.30
C TYR A 19 11.57 14.47 -8.38
N THR A 20 10.90 15.62 -8.22
CA THR A 20 11.57 16.93 -8.30
C THR A 20 12.57 17.10 -7.15
N LEU A 21 12.21 16.73 -5.92
CA LEU A 21 13.13 16.74 -4.78
C LEU A 21 14.31 15.79 -4.99
N GLY A 22 14.06 14.56 -5.48
CA GLY A 22 15.13 13.61 -5.78
C GLY A 22 16.12 14.14 -6.82
N PHE A 23 15.62 14.81 -7.86
CA PHE A 23 16.46 15.46 -8.87
C PHE A 23 17.27 16.63 -8.29
N MET A 24 16.65 17.48 -7.46
CA MET A 24 17.36 18.58 -6.79
C MET A 24 18.47 18.07 -5.88
N ILE A 25 18.22 17.02 -5.09
CA ILE A 25 19.23 16.41 -4.20
C ILE A 25 20.40 15.87 -5.02
N THR A 26 20.12 15.11 -6.09
CA THR A 26 21.16 14.59 -6.99
C THR A 26 22.01 15.72 -7.57
N SER A 27 21.37 16.82 -7.98
CA SER A 27 22.06 17.97 -8.57
C SER A 27 22.96 18.70 -7.56
N ILE A 28 22.47 18.91 -6.33
CA ILE A 28 23.26 19.52 -5.25
C ILE A 28 24.44 18.63 -4.90
N VAL A 29 24.22 17.32 -4.71
CA VAL A 29 25.30 16.40 -4.37
C VAL A 29 26.34 16.34 -5.49
N GLY A 30 25.92 16.28 -6.76
CA GLY A 30 26.82 16.30 -7.91
C GLY A 30 27.64 17.59 -8.01
N ALA A 31 27.07 18.74 -7.63
CA ALA A 31 27.77 20.02 -7.66
C ALA A 31 28.78 20.19 -6.52
N PHE A 32 28.44 19.77 -5.29
CA PHE A 32 29.26 20.03 -4.09
C PHE A 32 30.17 18.86 -3.71
N PHE A 33 29.86 17.64 -4.13
CA PHE A 33 30.63 16.43 -3.83
C PHE A 33 30.94 15.63 -5.10
N PRO A 34 31.64 16.23 -6.08
CA PRO A 34 32.05 15.52 -7.28
C PRO A 34 32.97 14.38 -6.87
N SER A 35 32.52 13.14 -7.07
CA SER A 35 33.28 11.95 -6.73
C SER A 35 33.24 10.97 -7.90
N ASN A 36 34.43 10.55 -8.34
CA ASN A 36 34.58 9.49 -9.34
C ASN A 36 34.63 8.09 -8.68
N ASN A 37 34.58 8.02 -7.35
CA ASN A 37 34.58 6.76 -6.64
C ASN A 37 33.19 6.10 -6.76
N PRO A 38 33.08 4.89 -7.32
CA PRO A 38 31.81 4.21 -7.52
C PRO A 38 31.01 4.01 -6.23
N VAL A 39 31.70 3.79 -5.09
CA VAL A 39 31.04 3.61 -3.78
C VAL A 39 30.30 4.87 -3.35
N ASN A 40 30.90 6.05 -3.57
CA ASN A 40 30.30 7.32 -3.21
C ASN A 40 29.11 7.64 -4.13
N ILE A 41 29.24 7.38 -5.43
CA ILE A 41 28.16 7.59 -6.41
C ILE A 41 26.92 6.76 -6.03
N ILE A 42 27.12 5.48 -5.69
CA ILE A 42 26.01 4.59 -5.27
C ILE A 42 25.41 5.06 -3.94
N SER A 43 26.25 5.42 -2.96
CA SER A 43 25.80 5.86 -1.64
C SER A 43 24.94 7.13 -1.75
N PHE A 44 25.40 8.12 -2.52
CA PHE A 44 24.65 9.34 -2.76
C PHE A 44 23.40 9.12 -3.61
N GLY A 45 23.44 8.22 -4.59
CA GLY A 45 22.28 7.84 -5.40
C GLY A 45 21.19 7.09 -4.62
N THR A 46 21.54 6.50 -3.49
CA THR A 46 20.57 5.78 -2.64
C THR A 46 19.53 6.73 -2.03
N ILE A 47 19.95 7.95 -1.63
CA ILE A 47 19.07 8.95 -1.00
C ILE A 47 17.89 9.36 -1.92
N PRO A 48 18.11 9.84 -3.17
CA PRO A 48 17.02 10.16 -4.08
C PRO A 48 16.23 8.91 -4.47
N GLY A 49 16.87 7.74 -4.57
CA GLY A 49 16.19 6.46 -4.82
C GLY A 49 15.17 6.11 -3.73
N VAL A 50 15.52 6.28 -2.45
CA VAL A 50 14.60 6.11 -1.33
C VAL A 50 13.43 7.08 -1.41
N LEU A 51 13.69 8.34 -1.78
CA LEU A 51 12.65 9.36 -1.91
C LEU A 51 11.60 9.01 -2.98
N ILE A 52 12.05 8.50 -4.14
CA ILE A 52 11.17 8.04 -5.21
C ILE A 52 10.33 6.83 -4.74
N ASN A 53 10.96 5.89 -4.02
CA ASN A 53 10.26 4.74 -3.45
C ASN A 53 9.19 5.15 -2.43
N ILE A 54 9.47 6.15 -1.58
CA ILE A 54 8.49 6.71 -0.65
C ILE A 54 7.30 7.30 -1.41
N GLY A 55 7.55 8.07 -2.48
CA GLY A 55 6.51 8.60 -3.36
C GLY A 55 5.61 7.49 -3.90
N SER A 56 6.20 6.46 -4.50
CA SER A 56 5.47 5.30 -5.02
C SER A 56 4.65 4.57 -3.94
N ALA A 57 5.26 4.32 -2.78
CA ALA A 57 4.62 3.64 -1.66
C ALA A 57 3.47 4.45 -1.04
N SER A 58 3.54 5.79 -1.09
CA SER A 58 2.53 6.70 -0.53
C SER A 58 1.17 6.59 -1.21
N ASN A 59 1.10 6.04 -2.42
CA ASN A 59 -0.14 5.85 -3.18
C ASN A 59 -1.17 5.05 -2.37
N ALA A 60 -0.77 3.95 -1.74
CA ALA A 60 -1.68 3.09 -0.99
C ALA A 60 -2.23 3.77 0.28
N PRO A 61 -1.42 4.41 1.15
CA PRO A 61 -1.91 5.24 2.24
C PRO A 61 -2.84 6.36 1.80
N ILE A 62 -2.49 7.10 0.74
CA ILE A 62 -3.31 8.21 0.22
C ILE A 62 -4.68 7.69 -0.22
N LEU A 63 -4.72 6.59 -0.97
CA LEU A 63 -5.97 5.94 -1.39
C LEU A 63 -6.77 5.41 -0.20
N TYR A 64 -6.12 4.77 0.76
CA TYR A 64 -6.80 4.21 1.94
C TYR A 64 -7.47 5.29 2.81
N ILE A 65 -6.86 6.47 2.92
CA ILE A 65 -7.38 7.59 3.70
C ILE A 65 -8.50 8.32 2.93
N ASN A 66 -8.31 8.56 1.63
CA ASN A 66 -9.16 9.47 0.87
C ASN A 66 -10.25 8.78 0.03
N SER A 67 -10.13 7.48 -0.26
CA SER A 67 -11.10 6.71 -1.04
C SER A 67 -11.82 5.67 -0.16
N THR A 68 -13.13 5.87 0.01
CA THR A 68 -14.00 4.93 0.75
C THR A 68 -14.08 3.57 0.06
N ASP A 69 -14.08 3.56 -1.27
CA ASP A 69 -14.20 2.35 -2.06
C ASP A 69 -12.91 1.53 -1.98
N TYR A 70 -11.75 2.20 -2.10
CA TYR A 70 -10.45 1.56 -1.92
C TYR A 70 -10.31 0.99 -0.51
N LYS A 71 -10.67 1.76 0.52
CA LYS A 71 -10.65 1.32 1.92
C LYS A 71 -11.52 0.08 2.15
N LYS A 72 -12.71 0.02 1.53
CA LYS A 72 -13.62 -1.12 1.63
C LYS A 72 -13.04 -2.36 0.94
N ALA A 73 -12.50 -2.19 -0.28
CA ALA A 73 -11.83 -3.26 -1.02
C ALA A 73 -10.62 -3.80 -0.25
N TYR A 74 -9.74 -2.93 0.24
CA TYR A 74 -8.57 -3.31 1.03
C TYR A 74 -8.96 -4.14 2.26
N LYS A 75 -9.96 -3.69 3.03
CA LYS A 75 -10.42 -4.43 4.22
C LYS A 75 -11.01 -5.80 3.87
N LYS A 76 -11.66 -5.94 2.72
CA LYS A 76 -12.21 -7.22 2.24
C LYS A 76 -11.07 -8.21 1.95
N GLU A 77 -10.09 -7.78 1.15
CA GLU A 77 -8.94 -8.61 0.78
C GLU A 77 -8.08 -8.96 2.01
N PHE A 78 -7.85 -8.00 2.90
CA PHE A 78 -7.10 -8.23 4.14
C PHE A 78 -7.76 -9.29 5.04
N LYS A 79 -9.10 -9.32 5.13
CA LYS A 79 -9.82 -10.38 5.84
C LYS A 79 -9.61 -11.75 5.19
N LEU A 80 -9.60 -11.80 3.87
CA LEU A 80 -9.39 -13.03 3.09
C LEU A 80 -7.98 -13.59 3.31
N ILE A 81 -6.96 -12.73 3.20
CA ILE A 81 -5.57 -13.06 3.49
C ILE A 81 -5.42 -13.54 4.94
N LYS A 82 -5.99 -12.81 5.91
CA LYS A 82 -5.98 -13.20 7.33
C LYS A 82 -6.60 -14.58 7.55
N LYS A 83 -7.72 -14.87 6.88
CA LYS A 83 -8.37 -16.19 6.95
C LYS A 83 -7.45 -17.29 6.40
N ILE A 84 -6.81 -17.05 5.25
CA ILE A 84 -5.87 -18.01 4.65
C ILE A 84 -4.68 -18.27 5.57
N ILE A 85 -4.08 -17.22 6.14
CA ILE A 85 -2.94 -17.33 7.07
C ILE A 85 -3.35 -18.08 8.34
N LEU A 86 -4.49 -17.74 8.96
CA LEU A 86 -4.98 -18.46 10.15
C LEU A 86 -5.26 -19.94 9.86
N LEU A 87 -5.81 -20.25 8.69
CA LEU A 87 -6.21 -21.61 8.35
C LEU A 87 -5.01 -22.47 7.94
N LYS A 88 -4.03 -21.91 7.19
CA LYS A 88 -2.83 -22.62 6.74
C LYS A 88 -1.69 -22.65 7.76
N CYS A 89 -1.45 -21.56 8.49
CA CYS A 89 -0.33 -21.46 9.41
C CYS A 89 -0.67 -21.90 10.84
N PHE A 90 -1.95 -21.80 11.25
CA PHE A 90 -2.36 -22.11 12.61
C PHE A 90 -3.36 -23.27 12.71
N GLY A 91 -3.73 -23.91 11.59
CA GLY A 91 -4.59 -25.11 11.58
C GLY A 91 -5.99 -24.90 12.17
N ILE A 92 -6.45 -23.64 12.31
CA ILE A 92 -7.77 -23.35 12.88
C ILE A 92 -8.82 -23.67 11.81
N HIS A 93 -9.31 -24.91 11.80
CA HIS A 93 -10.54 -25.27 11.12
C HIS A 93 -11.69 -24.58 11.86
N GLN A 94 -12.20 -23.47 11.30
CA GLN A 94 -13.50 -22.96 11.71
C GLN A 94 -14.53 -24.02 11.35
N ILE A 95 -14.92 -24.83 12.34
CA ILE A 95 -16.09 -25.70 12.27
C ILE A 95 -17.29 -24.76 12.15
N SER A 96 -17.72 -24.47 10.92
CA SER A 96 -19.06 -23.91 10.70
C SER A 96 -20.04 -24.98 11.14
N GLN A 97 -20.60 -24.83 12.34
CA GLN A 97 -21.78 -25.60 12.73
C GLN A 97 -22.94 -25.19 11.83
N VAL A 98 -23.12 -25.94 10.74
CA VAL A 98 -24.39 -25.97 10.03
C VAL A 98 -25.32 -26.76 10.94
N HIS A 99 -26.13 -26.04 11.72
CA HIS A 99 -27.22 -26.67 12.45
C HIS A 99 -28.23 -27.18 11.40
N PRO A 100 -28.50 -28.50 11.30
CA PRO A 100 -29.60 -28.95 10.45
C PRO A 100 -30.90 -28.43 11.08
N MET A 101 -31.62 -27.57 10.35
CA MET A 101 -33.01 -27.28 10.66
C MET A 101 -33.79 -28.56 10.36
N ILE A 102 -34.23 -29.25 11.42
CA ILE A 102 -35.19 -30.34 11.30
C ILE A 102 -36.52 -29.70 10.85
N PRO A 103 -37.11 -30.10 9.71
CA PRO A 103 -38.43 -29.62 9.35
C PRO A 103 -39.45 -30.15 10.37
N SER A 104 -40.18 -29.24 11.01
CA SER A 104 -41.32 -29.60 11.86
C SER A 104 -42.37 -30.28 10.99
N VAL A 105 -42.54 -31.59 11.20
CA VAL A 105 -43.62 -32.37 10.60
C VAL A 105 -44.92 -31.92 11.25
N ASN A 106 -45.77 -31.26 10.48
CA ASN A 106 -47.17 -31.02 10.82
C ASN A 106 -47.87 -32.37 11.02
N ASN A 107 -48.44 -32.58 12.21
CA ASN A 107 -49.49 -33.57 12.43
C ASN A 107 -50.74 -32.83 12.91
N TYR A 108 -51.75 -32.85 12.03
CA TYR A 108 -53.20 -32.66 12.17
C TYR A 108 -53.72 -31.71 13.25
#